data_AF-A0A818MU05-F1
#
_entry.id   AF-A0A818MU05-F1
#
_cell.length_a   1.000
_cell.length_b   1.000
_cell.length_c   1.000
_cell.angle_alpha   90.00
_cell.angle_beta   90.00
_cell.angle_gamma   90.00
#
_symmetry.space_group_name_H-M   'P 1'
#
loop_
_entity.id
_entity.type
_entity.pdbx_description
1 polymer ?
#
loop_
_entity_poly.entity_id
_entity_poly.type
_entity_poly.pdbx_seq_one_letter_code
_entity_poly.pdbx_strand_id
1 'polypeptide(L)'
;MQLNDLEQEDEEFQNFLKQVTLPKKSDENKQTTNNNDECLAIKPEPGFCLKTKRLDDEKTNEKIFINVCISSQINPPREITEEELIEIVKSEDPGRYRVPISLGEPIADLDKNGQACTIFTVIIHPDFFRRAHSSQTFMNFLLTLIYEGLENKYPQFKLDTGKLYMISLNVFCFFVCTTHTYK
;
A
#
# COMPACT_ATOMS: atom_id res chain seq x y z
N MET A 1 4.12 29.26 23.79
CA MET A 1 3.74 28.04 23.05
C MET A 1 5.03 27.26 22.87
N GLN A 2 5.24 26.25 23.71
CA GLN A 2 6.52 25.55 23.84
C GLN A 2 6.54 24.33 22.91
N LEU A 3 7.71 24.01 22.33
CA LEU A 3 7.91 22.92 21.36
C LEU A 3 7.66 21.51 21.92
N ASN A 4 7.53 21.37 23.24
CA ASN A 4 7.46 20.07 23.91
C ASN A 4 6.09 19.38 23.79
N ASP A 5 5.03 20.13 23.43
CA ASP A 5 3.67 19.58 23.30
C ASP A 5 3.49 18.77 22.00
N LEU A 6 4.25 19.10 20.94
CA LEU A 6 4.21 18.40 19.64
C LEU A 6 4.96 17.05 19.67
N GLU A 7 6.04 16.96 20.46
CA GLU A 7 6.82 15.72 20.59
C GLU A 7 6.11 14.67 21.46
N GLN A 8 5.26 15.11 22.40
CA GLN A 8 4.46 14.20 23.24
C GLN A 8 3.31 13.56 22.46
N GLU A 9 2.66 14.30 21.55
CA GLU A 9 1.60 13.76 20.68
C GLU A 9 2.12 12.64 19.76
N ASP A 10 3.35 12.78 19.24
CA ASP A 10 3.98 11.77 18.38
C ASP A 10 4.35 10.49 19.16
N GLU A 11 4.85 10.58 20.39
CA GLU A 11 5.18 9.38 21.18
C GLU A 11 3.93 8.59 21.61
N GLU A 12 2.85 9.27 21.99
CA GLU A 12 1.57 8.62 22.33
C GLU A 12 0.95 7.94 21.10
N PHE A 13 0.98 8.60 19.95
CA PHE A 13 0.51 8.03 18.69
C PHE A 13 1.35 6.81 18.26
N GLN A 14 2.67 6.86 18.43
CA GLN A 14 3.56 5.73 18.15
C GLN A 14 3.35 4.55 19.12
N ASN A 15 3.05 4.82 20.40
CA ASN A 15 2.73 3.76 21.35
C ASN A 15 1.36 3.14 21.10
N PHE A 16 0.38 3.91 20.63
CA PHE A 16 -0.92 3.42 20.20
C PHE A 16 -0.79 2.46 19.02
N LEU A 17 -0.04 2.85 17.99
CA LEU A 17 0.18 2.01 16.80
C LEU A 17 0.91 0.70 17.14
N LYS A 18 1.83 0.70 18.11
CA LYS A 18 2.51 -0.53 18.59
C LYS A 18 1.56 -1.48 19.32
N GLN A 19 0.57 -0.97 20.07
CA GLN A 19 -0.39 -1.81 20.79
C GLN A 19 -1.41 -2.48 19.86
N VAL A 20 -1.80 -1.82 18.77
CA VAL A 20 -2.81 -2.34 17.82
C VAL A 20 -2.20 -3.33 16.81
N THR A 21 -0.89 -3.31 16.60
CA THR A 21 -0.19 -4.07 15.54
C THR A 21 0.34 -5.44 15.98
N LEU A 22 0.38 -5.77 17.28
CA LEU A 22 0.94 -7.05 17.75
C LEU A 22 -0.13 -8.16 17.87
N PRO A 23 0.02 -9.31 17.20
CA PRO A 23 -0.78 -10.49 17.46
C PRO A 23 -0.41 -11.13 18.81
N LYS A 24 -1.41 -11.42 19.66
CA LYS A 24 -1.23 -12.26 20.85
C LYS A 24 -0.80 -13.66 20.43
N LYS A 25 0.35 -14.13 20.93
CA LYS A 25 0.73 -15.54 20.83
C LYS A 25 -0.23 -16.38 21.66
N SER A 26 -0.89 -17.34 21.01
CA SER A 26 -1.48 -18.51 21.66
C SER A 26 -0.91 -19.76 21.01
N ASP A 27 -0.61 -20.73 21.86
CA ASP A 27 0.33 -21.83 21.67
C ASP A 27 -0.08 -22.90 20.64
N GLU A 28 0.92 -23.71 20.32
CA GLU A 28 1.03 -24.81 19.36
C GLU A 28 -0.14 -25.82 19.36
N ASN A 29 -0.55 -26.27 18.17
CA ASN A 29 -0.48 -27.71 17.85
C ASN A 29 -0.61 -28.03 16.35
N LYS A 30 0.23 -28.96 15.90
CA LYS A 30 0.32 -29.53 14.54
C LYS A 30 -0.94 -30.31 14.16
N GLN A 31 -1.40 -30.19 12.91
CA GLN A 31 -1.73 -31.36 12.09
C GLN A 31 -1.86 -31.04 10.60
N THR A 32 -1.23 -31.91 9.84
CA THR A 32 -1.10 -32.08 8.39
C THR A 32 -2.43 -32.02 7.65
N THR A 33 -2.51 -31.33 6.51
CA THR A 33 -3.28 -31.79 5.33
C THR A 33 -2.89 -31.00 4.07
N ASN A 34 -2.84 -31.75 2.98
CA ASN A 34 -2.46 -31.37 1.62
C ASN A 34 -3.16 -30.10 1.12
N ASN A 35 -2.40 -29.11 0.65
CA ASN A 35 -2.94 -28.09 -0.23
C ASN A 35 -2.02 -28.00 -1.46
N ASN A 36 -2.59 -28.30 -2.62
CA ASN A 36 -2.10 -27.76 -3.88
C ASN A 36 -2.21 -26.24 -3.75
N ASP A 37 -1.11 -25.57 -3.40
CA ASP A 37 -0.97 -24.13 -3.55
C ASP A 37 -0.84 -23.85 -5.05
N GLU A 38 -1.96 -23.96 -5.78
CA GLU A 38 -2.07 -23.40 -7.11
C GLU A 38 -1.90 -21.88 -6.97
N CYS A 39 -0.68 -21.42 -7.22
CA CYS A 39 -0.39 -20.01 -7.36
C CYS A 39 -1.19 -19.48 -8.55
N LEU A 40 -2.39 -18.97 -8.29
CA LEU A 40 -3.25 -18.37 -9.30
C LEU A 40 -2.52 -17.14 -9.84
N ALA A 41 -1.95 -17.28 -11.04
CA ALA A 41 -1.39 -16.17 -11.77
C ALA A 41 -2.53 -15.24 -12.15
N ILE A 42 -2.58 -14.07 -11.51
CA ILE A 42 -3.59 -13.05 -11.80
C ILE A 42 -2.98 -12.14 -12.85
N LYS A 43 -3.73 -11.88 -13.92
CA LYS A 43 -3.40 -10.85 -14.90
C LYS A 43 -4.29 -9.63 -14.64
N PRO A 44 -3.87 -8.69 -13.79
CA PRO A 44 -4.65 -7.50 -13.52
C PRO A 44 -4.68 -6.55 -14.72
N GLU A 45 -5.71 -5.73 -14.79
CA GLU A 45 -5.82 -4.64 -15.75
C GLU A 45 -4.95 -3.45 -15.30
N PRO A 46 -4.28 -2.73 -16.21
CA PRO A 46 -3.49 -1.57 -15.85
C PRO A 46 -4.39 -0.41 -15.41
N GLY A 47 -4.03 0.25 -14.30
CA GLY A 47 -4.63 1.52 -13.87
C GLY A 47 -3.69 2.68 -14.18
N PHE A 48 -2.92 3.12 -13.19
CA PHE A 48 -1.93 4.19 -13.32
C PHE A 48 -0.62 3.80 -12.66
N CYS A 49 0.43 4.59 -12.90
CA CYS A 49 1.73 4.40 -12.27
C CYS A 49 2.07 5.62 -11.43
N LEU A 50 2.53 5.40 -10.22
CA LEU A 50 3.08 6.42 -9.36
C LEU A 50 4.59 6.42 -9.50
N LYS A 51 5.18 7.59 -9.66
CA LYS A 51 6.61 7.79 -9.69
C LYS A 51 7.02 8.61 -8.48
N THR A 52 7.93 8.06 -7.69
CA THR A 52 8.61 8.76 -6.60
C THR A 52 10.11 8.40 -6.63
N LYS A 53 10.85 8.73 -5.58
CA LYS A 53 12.23 8.37 -5.35
C LYS A 53 12.41 7.86 -3.93
N ARG A 54 13.56 7.26 -3.66
CA ARG A 54 13.99 6.97 -2.30
C ARG A 54 14.29 8.25 -1.52
N LEU A 55 13.80 8.32 -0.29
CA LEU A 55 14.04 9.41 0.64
C LEU A 55 15.42 9.28 1.30
N ASP A 56 15.84 8.06 1.60
CA ASP A 56 17.09 7.73 2.30
C ASP A 56 18.33 7.73 1.39
N ASP A 57 18.15 7.83 0.08
CA ASP A 57 19.23 7.81 -0.90
C ASP A 57 19.16 9.00 -1.87
N GLU A 58 19.46 10.18 -1.34
CA GLU A 58 19.55 11.42 -2.13
C GLU A 58 20.72 11.41 -3.12
N LYS A 59 21.72 10.54 -2.92
CA LYS A 59 22.93 10.49 -3.76
C LYS A 59 22.68 9.77 -5.07
N THR A 60 21.98 8.63 -5.04
CA THR A 60 21.64 7.89 -6.26
C THR A 60 20.42 8.46 -6.95
N ASN A 61 19.52 9.11 -6.19
CA ASN A 61 18.23 9.59 -6.68
C ASN A 61 17.45 8.46 -7.39
N GLU A 62 17.57 7.23 -6.86
CA GLU A 62 16.95 6.04 -7.40
C GLU A 62 15.43 6.23 -7.50
N LYS A 63 14.89 5.98 -8.68
CA LYS A 63 13.46 6.12 -8.95
C LYS A 63 12.71 4.91 -8.45
N ILE A 64 11.55 5.17 -7.88
CA ILE A 64 10.60 4.13 -7.52
C ILE A 64 9.34 4.32 -8.36
N PHE A 65 8.93 3.24 -9.03
CA PHE A 65 7.68 3.18 -9.76
C PHE A 65 6.72 2.24 -9.02
N ILE A 66 5.47 2.66 -8.83
CA ILE A 66 4.45 1.84 -8.19
C ILE A 66 3.29 1.74 -9.17
N ASN A 67 3.14 0.57 -9.78
CA ASN A 67 2.07 0.29 -10.72
C ASN A 67 0.80 -0.05 -9.94
N VAL A 68 -0.23 0.79 -10.05
CA VAL A 68 -1.56 0.53 -9.50
C VAL A 68 -2.39 -0.15 -10.59
N CYS A 69 -2.62 -1.45 -10.40
CA CYS A 69 -3.39 -2.32 -11.29
C CYS A 69 -4.71 -2.73 -10.63
N ILE A 70 -5.61 -3.29 -11.44
CA ILE A 70 -7.00 -3.54 -11.08
C ILE A 70 -7.31 -5.02 -11.24
N SER A 71 -7.96 -5.64 -10.27
CA SER A 71 -8.45 -7.02 -10.41
C SER A 71 -9.73 -7.26 -9.60
N SER A 72 -10.72 -7.88 -10.24
CA SER A 72 -11.95 -8.35 -9.58
C SER A 72 -11.74 -9.58 -8.69
N GLN A 73 -10.53 -10.14 -8.66
CA GLN A 73 -10.18 -11.26 -7.76
C GLN A 73 -9.86 -10.78 -6.34
N ILE A 74 -9.64 -9.47 -6.13
CA ILE A 74 -9.48 -8.88 -4.80
C ILE A 74 -10.87 -8.59 -4.24
N ASN A 75 -11.08 -8.82 -2.95
CA ASN A 75 -12.38 -8.49 -2.34
C ASN A 75 -12.63 -6.97 -2.37
N PRO A 76 -13.84 -6.51 -2.75
CA PRO A 76 -14.19 -5.10 -2.68
C PRO A 76 -14.21 -4.61 -1.23
N PRO A 77 -13.77 -3.37 -0.95
CA PRO A 77 -14.01 -2.76 0.35
C PRO A 77 -15.48 -2.40 0.53
N ARG A 78 -15.89 -2.20 1.79
CA ARG A 78 -17.20 -1.65 2.12
C ARG A 78 -17.46 -0.36 1.34
N GLU A 79 -18.69 -0.18 0.89
CA GLU A 79 -19.14 1.08 0.31
C GLU A 79 -19.42 2.09 1.41
N ILE A 80 -18.82 3.27 1.27
CA ILE A 80 -18.93 4.41 2.17
C ILE A 80 -18.92 5.68 1.31
N THR A 81 -19.49 6.76 1.82
CA THR A 81 -19.42 8.07 1.16
C THR A 81 -18.09 8.77 1.44
N GLU A 82 -17.86 9.89 0.78
CA GLU A 82 -16.68 10.73 1.04
C GLU A 82 -16.74 11.35 2.44
N GLU A 83 -17.92 11.80 2.87
CA GLU A 83 -18.16 12.35 4.21
C GLU A 83 -17.87 11.29 5.27
N GLU A 84 -18.40 10.07 5.08
CA GLU A 84 -18.14 8.97 6.01
C GLU A 84 -16.65 8.63 6.06
N LEU A 85 -15.94 8.63 4.93
CA LEU A 85 -14.49 8.43 4.91
C LEU A 85 -13.75 9.51 5.72
N ILE A 86 -14.11 10.78 5.56
CA ILE A 86 -13.50 11.89 6.32
C ILE A 86 -13.77 11.73 7.82
N GLU A 87 -14.99 11.35 8.20
CA GLU A 87 -15.34 11.08 9.60
C GLU A 87 -14.54 9.90 10.16
N ILE A 88 -14.39 8.81 9.41
CA ILE A 88 -13.57 7.67 9.81
C ILE A 88 -12.11 8.11 10.04
N VAL A 89 -11.52 8.83 9.09
CA VAL A 89 -10.12 9.27 9.17
C VAL A 89 -9.88 10.21 10.36
N LYS A 90 -10.87 11.01 10.75
CA LYS A 90 -10.78 11.93 11.91
C LYS A 90 -11.22 11.30 13.24
N SER A 91 -11.75 10.09 13.22
CA SER A 91 -12.25 9.41 14.42
C SER A 91 -11.11 8.79 15.22
N GLU A 92 -11.40 8.41 16.48
CA GLU A 92 -10.46 7.69 17.34
C GLU A 92 -10.15 6.25 16.85
N ASP A 93 -10.96 5.72 15.93
CA ASP A 93 -10.78 4.39 15.33
C ASP A 93 -10.81 4.44 13.79
N PRO A 94 -9.75 4.95 13.14
CA PRO A 94 -9.65 4.98 11.68
C PRO A 94 -9.54 3.57 11.08
N GLY A 95 -9.11 2.58 11.87
CA GLY A 95 -8.95 1.19 11.46
C GLY A 95 -10.26 0.45 11.17
N ARG A 96 -11.42 1.04 11.51
CA ARG A 96 -12.76 0.50 11.21
C ARG A 96 -13.09 0.42 9.73
N TYR A 97 -12.36 1.16 8.87
CA TYR A 97 -12.45 1.03 7.42
C TYR A 97 -11.19 0.45 6.84
N ARG A 98 -11.33 -0.67 6.13
CA ARG A 98 -10.21 -1.40 5.52
C ARG A 98 -10.44 -1.55 4.03
N VAL A 99 -9.39 -1.29 3.27
CA VAL A 99 -9.36 -1.53 1.83
C VAL A 99 -8.36 -2.64 1.55
N PRO A 100 -8.81 -3.79 1.02
CA PRO A 100 -7.89 -4.83 0.58
C PRO A 100 -7.03 -4.35 -0.57
N ILE A 101 -5.71 -4.43 -0.41
CA ILE A 101 -4.71 -4.18 -1.45
C ILE A 101 -3.74 -5.37 -1.51
N SER A 102 -3.30 -5.75 -2.71
CA SER A 102 -2.21 -6.72 -2.87
C SER A 102 -0.93 -5.99 -3.25
N LEU A 103 0.15 -6.24 -2.50
CA LEU A 103 1.46 -5.62 -2.71
C LEU A 103 2.44 -6.67 -3.26
N GLY A 104 2.97 -6.42 -4.45
CA GLY A 104 3.96 -7.25 -5.12
C GLY A 104 5.36 -7.02 -4.57
N GLU A 105 6.25 -7.98 -4.84
CA GLU A 105 7.66 -7.86 -4.50
C GLU A 105 8.34 -6.74 -5.30
N PRO A 106 9.36 -6.08 -4.70
CA PRO A 106 10.17 -5.10 -5.43
C PRO A 106 10.92 -5.78 -6.57
N ILE A 107 10.82 -5.20 -7.77
CA ILE A 107 11.53 -5.64 -8.96
C ILE A 107 12.56 -4.57 -9.32
N ALA A 108 13.84 -4.95 -9.38
CA ALA A 108 14.89 -4.08 -9.89
C ALA A 108 14.83 -4.02 -11.42
N ASP A 109 14.84 -2.83 -11.99
CA ASP A 109 14.80 -2.59 -13.43
C ASP A 109 15.64 -1.35 -13.80
N LEU A 110 15.67 -1.02 -15.10
CA LEU A 110 16.27 0.19 -15.63
C LEU A 110 15.19 1.11 -16.19
N ASP A 111 15.28 2.39 -15.87
CA ASP A 111 14.42 3.39 -16.49
C ASP A 111 14.79 3.63 -17.96
N LYS A 112 14.00 4.45 -18.65
CA LYS A 112 14.23 4.82 -20.06
C LYS A 112 15.59 5.47 -20.35
N ASN A 113 16.29 5.96 -19.32
CA ASN A 113 17.61 6.56 -19.42
C ASN A 113 18.73 5.58 -19.00
N GLY A 114 18.40 4.32 -18.74
CA GLY A 114 19.34 3.30 -18.27
C GLY A 114 19.73 3.44 -16.79
N GLN A 115 19.00 4.22 -16.00
CA GLN A 115 19.26 4.40 -14.57
C GLN A 115 18.49 3.34 -13.77
N ALA A 116 19.13 2.79 -12.73
CA ALA A 116 18.48 1.83 -11.85
C ALA A 116 17.19 2.40 -11.24
N CYS A 117 16.15 1.57 -11.22
CA CYS A 117 14.90 1.87 -10.54
C CYS A 117 14.33 0.60 -9.90
N THR A 118 13.46 0.82 -8.92
CA THR A 118 12.68 -0.24 -8.29
C THR A 118 11.21 -0.10 -8.69
N ILE A 119 10.59 -1.21 -9.08
CA ILE A 119 9.18 -1.29 -9.47
C ILE A 119 8.41 -2.09 -8.42
N PHE A 120 7.34 -1.50 -7.90
CA PHE A 120 6.32 -2.18 -7.11
C PHE A 120 5.05 -2.35 -7.93
N THR A 121 4.28 -3.38 -7.62
CA THR A 121 2.92 -3.55 -8.16
C THR A 121 1.93 -3.60 -7.02
N VAL A 122 0.91 -2.76 -7.09
CA VAL A 122 -0.24 -2.75 -6.19
C VAL A 122 -1.47 -3.14 -6.99
N ILE A 123 -2.24 -4.09 -6.49
CA ILE A 123 -3.52 -4.46 -7.10
C ILE A 123 -4.65 -4.07 -6.15
N ILE A 124 -5.69 -3.44 -6.67
CA ILE A 124 -6.91 -3.07 -5.94
C ILE A 124 -8.17 -3.50 -6.69
N HIS A 125 -9.29 -3.55 -5.98
CA HIS A 125 -10.58 -3.88 -6.59
C HIS A 125 -11.04 -2.75 -7.55
N PRO A 126 -11.62 -3.09 -8.73
CA PRO A 126 -12.13 -2.11 -9.70
C PRO A 126 -13.10 -1.08 -9.13
N ASP A 127 -13.98 -1.47 -8.20
CA ASP A 127 -14.97 -0.54 -7.63
C ASP A 127 -14.32 0.53 -6.76
N PHE A 128 -13.26 0.17 -6.02
CA PHE A 128 -12.51 1.14 -5.25
C PHE A 128 -11.66 2.03 -6.16
N PHE A 129 -11.04 1.45 -7.20
CA PHE A 129 -10.32 2.21 -8.22
C PHE A 129 -11.21 3.28 -8.86
N ARG A 130 -12.43 2.95 -9.29
CA ARG A 130 -13.35 3.93 -9.91
C ARG A 130 -13.71 5.08 -8.97
N ARG A 131 -13.90 4.79 -7.68
CA ARG A 131 -14.16 5.81 -6.65
C ARG A 131 -12.95 6.72 -6.43
N ALA A 132 -11.76 6.13 -6.25
CA ALA A 132 -10.52 6.88 -6.12
C ALA A 132 -10.27 7.77 -7.35
N HIS A 133 -10.50 7.27 -8.55
CA HIS A 133 -10.33 8.04 -9.77
C HIS A 133 -11.35 9.19 -9.92
N SER A 134 -12.49 9.12 -9.23
CA SER A 134 -13.56 10.12 -9.32
C SER A 134 -13.58 11.12 -8.15
N SER A 135 -12.82 10.86 -7.07
CA SER A 135 -12.77 11.70 -5.87
C SER A 135 -11.33 11.86 -5.38
N GLN A 136 -10.90 13.12 -5.24
CA GLN A 136 -9.57 13.42 -4.72
C GLN A 136 -9.37 12.90 -3.30
N THR A 137 -10.43 12.88 -2.48
CA THR A 137 -10.38 12.36 -1.11
C THR A 137 -10.11 10.86 -1.11
N PHE A 138 -10.81 10.09 -1.93
CA PHE A 138 -10.54 8.66 -2.08
C PHE A 138 -9.18 8.39 -2.73
N MET A 139 -8.75 9.22 -3.68
CA MET A 139 -7.40 9.11 -4.26
C MET A 139 -6.32 9.31 -3.21
N ASN A 140 -6.39 10.40 -2.43
CA ASN A 140 -5.44 10.67 -1.36
C ASN A 140 -5.40 9.54 -0.34
N PHE A 141 -6.57 9.02 0.04
CA PHE A 141 -6.66 7.87 0.94
C PHE A 141 -6.00 6.61 0.34
N LEU A 142 -6.24 6.29 -0.94
CA LEU A 142 -5.57 5.19 -1.63
C LEU A 142 -4.05 5.37 -1.64
N LEU A 143 -3.55 6.59 -1.92
CA LEU A 143 -2.12 6.87 -1.91
C LEU A 143 -1.51 6.61 -0.53
N THR A 144 -2.13 7.11 0.54
CA THR A 144 -1.70 6.86 1.92
C THR A 144 -1.62 5.35 2.21
N LEU A 145 -2.67 4.60 1.87
CA LEU A 145 -2.69 3.13 2.05
C LEU A 145 -1.56 2.42 1.30
N ILE A 146 -1.26 2.86 0.08
CA ILE A 146 -0.16 2.31 -0.72
C ILE A 146 1.18 2.58 -0.03
N TYR A 147 1.42 3.82 0.41
CA TYR A 147 2.67 4.19 1.06
C TYR A 147 2.88 3.41 2.35
N GLU A 148 1.91 3.47 3.26
CA GLU A 148 1.99 2.75 4.52
C GLU A 148 2.12 1.25 4.29
N GLY A 149 1.34 0.70 3.36
CA GLY A 149 1.42 -0.72 3.01
C GLY A 149 2.82 -1.13 2.52
N LEU A 150 3.42 -0.34 1.64
CA LEU A 150 4.76 -0.59 1.12
C LEU A 150 5.83 -0.43 2.19
N GLU A 151 5.82 0.64 2.98
CA GLU A 151 6.82 0.86 4.04
C GLU A 151 6.69 -0.17 5.17
N ASN A 152 5.47 -0.62 5.49
CA ASN A 152 5.26 -1.67 6.48
C ASN A 152 5.74 -3.04 5.97
N LYS A 153 5.47 -3.37 4.71
CA LYS A 153 5.88 -4.65 4.12
C LYS A 153 7.37 -4.69 3.76
N TYR A 154 7.93 -3.56 3.35
CA TYR A 154 9.30 -3.42 2.88
C TYR A 154 9.99 -2.21 3.56
N PRO A 155 10.31 -2.29 4.87
CA PRO A 155 10.81 -1.17 5.66
C PRO A 155 12.16 -0.60 5.20
N GLN A 156 12.89 -1.32 4.36
CA GLN A 156 14.13 -0.86 3.73
C GLN A 156 13.92 0.16 2.60
N PHE A 157 12.68 0.34 2.11
CA PHE A 157 12.35 1.35 1.10
C PHE A 157 11.64 2.52 1.77
N LYS A 158 12.37 3.61 2.00
CA LYS A 158 11.80 4.88 2.46
C LYS A 158 11.38 5.71 1.26
N LEU A 159 10.08 5.95 1.12
CA LEU A 159 9.51 6.59 -0.07
C LEU A 159 9.41 8.11 0.16
N ASP A 160 9.78 8.91 -0.83
CA ASP A 160 9.54 10.36 -0.78
C ASP A 160 8.06 10.66 -1.06
N THR A 161 7.28 10.98 -0.02
CA THR A 161 5.86 11.32 -0.12
C THR A 161 5.63 12.75 -0.62
N GLY A 162 6.64 13.63 -0.54
CA GLY A 162 6.56 15.02 -1.01
C GLY A 162 6.77 15.18 -2.52
N LYS A 163 7.33 14.17 -3.19
CA LYS A 163 7.62 14.18 -4.64
C LYS A 163 6.98 13.02 -5.38
N LEU A 164 5.65 12.96 -5.31
CA LEU A 164 4.84 12.00 -6.04
C LEU A 164 4.33 12.56 -7.37
N TYR A 165 4.50 11.78 -8.43
CA TYR A 165 3.95 12.08 -9.76
C TYR A 165 3.12 10.90 -10.27
N MET A 166 1.87 11.15 -10.62
CA MET A 166 1.04 10.15 -11.30
C MET A 166 1.31 10.21 -12.81
N ILE A 167 1.61 9.07 -13.42
CA ILE A 167 1.92 8.92 -14.84
C ILE A 167 1.11 7.77 -15.46
N SER A 168 0.96 7.78 -16.78
CA SER A 168 0.33 6.68 -17.51
C SER A 168 1.12 5.39 -17.36
N LEU A 169 0.43 4.30 -17.05
CA LEU A 169 1.02 2.97 -16.97
C LEU A 169 1.06 2.33 -18.37
N ASN A 170 2.25 2.26 -18.96
CA ASN A 170 2.49 1.68 -20.29
C ASN A 170 3.13 0.28 -20.24
N VAL A 171 3.07 -0.40 -19.08
CA VAL A 171 3.72 -1.68 -18.83
C VAL A 171 2.67 -2.72 -18.43
N PHE A 172 2.80 -3.95 -18.92
CA PHE A 172 1.95 -5.07 -18.50
C PHE A 172 2.23 -5.42 -17.02
N CYS A 173 1.19 -5.36 -16.19
CA CYS A 173 1.27 -5.89 -14.83
C CYS A 173 1.26 -7.43 -14.88
N PHE A 174 2.39 -8.07 -14.54
CA PHE A 174 2.43 -9.49 -14.23
C PHE A 174 2.51 -9.65 -12.71
N PHE A 175 1.56 -10.37 -12.12
CA PHE A 175 1.52 -10.61 -10.69
C PHE A 175 1.46 -12.11 -10.40
N VAL A 176 2.41 -12.59 -9.62
CA VAL A 176 2.39 -13.95 -9.07
C VAL A 176 1.82 -13.82 -7.67
N CYS A 177 0.61 -14.34 -7.47
CA CYS A 177 -0.11 -14.18 -6.21
C CYS A 177 0.53 -15.05 -5.12
N THR A 178 1.33 -14.45 -4.24
CA THR A 178 1.60 -15.03 -2.92
C THR A 178 0.49 -14.56 -1.99
N THR A 179 -0.48 -15.43 -1.70
CA THR A 179 -1.56 -15.16 -0.75
C THR A 179 -0.98 -14.74 0.60
N HIS A 180 -1.05 -13.44 0.92
CA HIS A 180 -0.89 -12.94 2.28
C HIS A 180 -2.20 -12.28 2.67
N THR A 181 -3.07 -13.06 3.29
CA THR A 181 -4.21 -12.54 4.03
C THR A 181 -3.65 -11.89 5.29
N TYR A 182 -3.57 -10.55 5.31
CA TYR A 182 -3.38 -9.85 6.58
C TYR A 182 -4.64 -10.09 7.42
N LYS A 183 -4.51 -10.92 8.46
CA LYS A 183 -5.52 -11.15 9.49
C LYS A 183 -5.35 -10.13 10.61
#